data_AF-A0A7J8CZZ3-F1
#
_entry.id   AF-A0A7J8CZZ3-F1
#
_cell.length_a   1.000
_cell.length_b   1.000
_cell.length_c   1.000
_cell.angle_alpha   90.00
_cell.angle_beta   90.00
_cell.angle_gamma   90.00
#
_symmetry.space_group_name_H-M   'P 1'
#
loop_
_entity.id
_entity.type
_entity.pdbx_description
1 polymer ?
#
loop_
_entity_poly.entity_id
_entity_poly.type
_entity_poly.pdbx_seq_one_letter_code
_entity_poly.pdbx_strand_id
1 'polypeptide(L)'
;MERSMTAQALRDNSTMGYMVAKKRLEINPDHPTVETLRQKAEADKNDKAVTDLVGLLFETALLPSGISLEGPQTHSHRIYRTIKPGLGIGEDEVSAEEPSAAVPAEIPPLEGDEDASRMEEGA
;
A
#
# COMPACT_ATOMS: atom_id res chain seq x y z
N MET A 1 14.68 2.41 8.11
CA MET A 1 15.44 1.15 8.23
C MET A 1 14.64 -0.05 7.73
N GLU A 2 13.34 -0.15 8.00
CA GLU A 2 12.48 -1.24 7.46
C GLU A 2 12.59 -1.38 5.94
N ARG A 3 12.47 -0.26 5.20
CA ARG A 3 12.56 -0.24 3.73
C ARG A 3 13.90 -0.70 3.16
N SER A 4 15.01 -0.36 3.81
CA SER A 4 16.35 -0.80 3.36
C SER A 4 16.59 -2.28 3.68
N MET A 5 15.98 -2.79 4.75
CA MET A 5 16.05 -4.21 5.09
C MET A 5 15.19 -5.07 4.17
N THR A 6 14.03 -4.59 3.72
CA THR A 6 13.17 -5.35 2.79
C THR A 6 13.64 -5.30 1.34
N ALA A 7 14.44 -4.31 0.95
CA ALA A 7 14.96 -4.16 -0.41
C ALA A 7 16.20 -5.03 -0.73
N GLN A 8 16.75 -5.78 0.23
CA GLN A 8 17.95 -6.60 0.02
C GLN A 8 17.61 -7.94 -0.66
N ALA A 9 18.16 -8.17 -1.85
CA ALA A 9 17.87 -9.35 -2.69
C ALA A 9 18.34 -10.69 -2.09
N LEU A 10 19.46 -10.70 -1.35
CA LEU A 10 20.05 -11.91 -0.75
C LEU A 10 19.69 -12.07 0.74
N ARG A 11 18.61 -11.41 1.19
CA ARG A 11 18.23 -11.44 2.60
C ARG A 11 17.60 -12.79 2.97
N ASP A 12 17.99 -13.29 4.14
CA ASP A 12 17.31 -14.42 4.77
C ASP A 12 15.99 -13.96 5.44
N ASN A 13 14.88 -14.54 4.99
CA ASN A 13 13.53 -14.26 5.51
C ASN A 13 13.28 -14.88 6.90
N SER A 14 14.13 -15.81 7.37
CA SER A 14 14.00 -16.45 8.68
C SER A 14 14.05 -15.47 9.86
N THR A 15 14.66 -14.30 9.66
CA THR A 15 14.82 -13.25 10.69
C THR A 15 13.69 -12.22 10.72
N MET A 16 12.75 -12.26 9.76
CA MET A 16 11.76 -11.20 9.59
C MET A 16 10.83 -11.07 10.81
N GLY A 17 10.44 -12.17 11.44
CA GLY A 17 9.53 -12.16 12.60
C GLY A 17 10.07 -11.43 13.84
N TYR A 18 11.39 -11.35 14.00
CA TYR A 18 12.04 -10.65 15.12
C TYR A 18 12.30 -9.16 14.82
N MET A 19 12.21 -8.74 13.56
CA MET A 19 12.52 -7.38 13.12
C MET A 19 11.28 -6.49 12.92
N VAL A 20 10.08 -7.05 12.96
CA VAL A 20 8.84 -6.28 12.85
C VAL A 20 8.52 -5.64 14.21
N ALA A 21 8.97 -4.39 14.38
CA ALA A 21 8.57 -3.58 15.53
C ALA A 21 7.08 -3.19 15.42
N LYS A 22 6.37 -3.18 16.55
CA LYS A 22 5.02 -2.61 16.62
C LYS A 22 5.10 -1.12 16.33
N LYS A 23 4.44 -0.68 15.25
CA LYS A 23 4.30 0.72 14.87
C LYS A 23 3.33 1.41 15.83
N ARG A 24 3.65 2.63 16.25
CA ARG A 24 2.79 3.48 17.10
C ARG A 24 2.23 4.60 16.24
N LEU A 25 0.91 4.75 16.23
CA LEU A 25 0.25 5.89 15.62
C LEU A 25 0.09 6.97 16.68
N GLU A 26 0.78 8.09 16.52
CA GLU A 26 0.62 9.25 17.39
C GLU A 26 -0.54 10.11 16.88
N ILE A 27 -1.39 10.58 17.80
CA ILE A 27 -2.59 11.35 17.49
C ILE A 27 -2.48 12.72 18.17
N ASN A 28 -2.78 13.78 17.43
CA ASN A 28 -2.90 15.13 17.98
C ASN A 28 -4.35 15.39 18.47
N PRO A 29 -4.60 15.50 19.79
CA PRO A 29 -5.95 15.72 20.33
C PRO A 29 -6.54 17.09 19.95
N ASP A 30 -5.70 18.10 19.69
CA ASP A 30 -6.16 19.46 19.36
C ASP A 30 -6.60 19.60 17.89
N HIS A 31 -6.42 18.55 17.08
CA HIS A 31 -6.80 18.58 15.68
C HIS A 31 -8.32 18.37 15.52
N PRO A 32 -9.04 19.25 14.80
CA PRO A 32 -10.51 19.18 14.70
C PRO A 32 -11.02 17.85 14.12
N THR A 33 -10.26 17.22 13.22
CA THR A 33 -10.59 15.89 12.68
C THR A 33 -10.59 14.81 13.76
N VAL A 34 -9.63 14.86 14.71
CA VAL A 34 -9.52 13.87 15.78
C VAL A 34 -10.68 14.03 16.76
N GLU A 35 -11.00 15.26 17.13
CA GLU A 35 -12.15 15.53 18.00
C GLU A 35 -13.47 15.12 17.34
N THR A 36 -13.65 15.38 16.05
CA THR A 36 -14.84 14.94 15.30
C THR A 36 -14.94 13.42 15.23
N LEU A 37 -13.81 12.73 15.02
CA LEU A 37 -13.76 11.27 15.03
C LEU A 37 -14.13 10.69 16.40
N ARG A 38 -13.67 11.31 17.49
CA ARG A 38 -14.03 10.93 18.86
C ARG A 38 -15.53 11.01 19.07
N GLN A 39 -16.14 12.15 18.74
CA GLN A 39 -17.58 12.36 18.88
C GLN A 39 -18.40 11.35 18.07
N LYS A 40 -17.99 11.08 16.81
CA LYS A 40 -18.67 10.10 15.96
C LYS A 40 -18.53 8.67 16.49
N ALA A 41 -17.35 8.29 16.98
CA ALA A 41 -17.12 6.97 17.55
C ALA A 41 -17.90 6.75 18.87
N GLU A 42 -18.10 7.81 19.66
CA GLU A 42 -18.96 7.76 20.86
C GLU A 42 -20.44 7.60 20.51
N ALA A 43 -20.88 8.20 19.41
CA ALA A 43 -22.26 8.05 18.93
C ALA A 43 -22.53 6.65 18.34
N ASP A 44 -21.63 6.15 17.49
CA ASP A 44 -21.69 4.80 16.94
C ASP A 44 -20.29 4.22 16.69
N LYS A 45 -19.89 3.28 17.54
CA LYS A 45 -18.62 2.55 17.42
C LYS A 45 -18.52 1.64 16.20
N ASN A 46 -19.64 1.33 15.55
CA ASN A 46 -19.72 0.47 14.38
C ASN A 46 -19.96 1.26 13.08
N ASP A 47 -19.87 2.61 13.13
CA ASP A 47 -19.98 3.43 11.93
C ASP A 47 -18.84 3.04 10.95
N LYS A 48 -19.25 2.46 9.82
CA LYS A 48 -18.34 2.00 8.77
C LYS A 48 -17.56 3.17 8.16
N ALA A 49 -18.17 4.34 8.00
CA ALA A 49 -17.51 5.52 7.46
C ALA A 49 -16.42 6.03 8.41
N VAL A 50 -16.66 5.98 9.73
CA VAL A 50 -15.66 6.32 10.75
C VAL A 50 -14.51 5.32 10.74
N THR A 51 -14.82 4.02 10.71
CA THR A 51 -13.81 2.95 10.66
C THR A 51 -12.92 3.09 9.42
N ASP A 52 -13.53 3.37 8.27
CA ASP A 52 -12.83 3.60 7.02
C ASP A 52 -11.96 4.85 7.08
N LEU A 53 -12.46 5.96 7.61
CA LEU A 53 -11.70 7.19 7.73
C LEU A 53 -10.49 7.03 8.66
N VAL A 54 -10.62 6.30 9.77
CA VAL A 54 -9.50 5.97 10.67
C VAL A 54 -8.46 5.11 9.96
N GLY A 55 -8.89 4.09 9.22
CA GLY A 55 -7.98 3.27 8.42
C GLY A 55 -7.25 4.08 7.36
N LEU A 56 -7.94 5.02 6.70
CA LEU A 56 -7.34 5.91 5.70
C LEU A 56 -6.30 6.83 6.33
N LEU A 57 -6.61 7.43 7.49
CA LEU A 57 -5.67 8.29 8.23
C LEU A 57 -4.42 7.52 8.66
N PHE A 58 -4.58 6.28 9.13
CA PHE A 58 -3.46 5.41 9.48
C PHE A 58 -2.53 5.16 8.28
N GLU A 59 -3.07 4.72 7.15
CA GLU A 59 -2.28 4.47 5.93
C GLU A 59 -1.63 5.74 5.41
N THR A 60 -2.36 6.86 5.45
CA THR A 60 -1.83 8.18 5.07
C THR A 60 -0.66 8.58 5.96
N ALA A 61 -0.67 8.26 7.25
CA ALA A 61 0.43 8.54 8.17
C ALA A 61 1.68 7.66 7.91
N LEU A 62 1.52 6.48 7.29
CA LEU A 62 2.64 5.60 6.94
C LEU A 62 3.50 6.20 5.81
N LEU A 63 2.88 6.90 4.85
CA LEU A 63 3.53 7.48 3.69
C LEU A 63 4.65 8.49 4.06
N PRO A 64 4.39 9.58 4.83
CA PRO A 64 5.44 10.51 5.23
C PRO A 64 6.41 9.89 6.25
N SER A 65 5.98 8.87 6.98
CA SER A 65 6.84 8.12 7.91
C SER A 65 7.83 7.18 7.21
N GLY A 66 7.75 7.05 5.88
CA GLY A 66 8.64 6.20 5.08
C GLY A 66 8.39 4.69 5.27
N ILE A 67 7.20 4.33 5.74
CA ILE A 67 6.76 2.94 5.89
C ILE A 67 5.97 2.55 4.65
N SER A 68 6.30 1.41 4.04
CA SER A 68 5.57 0.90 2.88
C SER A 68 4.16 0.46 3.27
N LEU A 69 3.19 0.75 2.40
CA LEU A 69 1.83 0.21 2.51
C LEU A 69 1.84 -1.28 2.17
N GLU A 70 1.14 -2.10 2.98
CA GLU A 70 1.00 -3.54 2.72
C GLU A 70 0.06 -3.82 1.54
N GLY A 71 -1.00 -3.00 1.38
CA GLY A 71 -2.00 -3.14 0.31
C GLY A 71 -2.31 -1.83 -0.38
N PRO A 72 -1.49 -1.37 -1.35
CA PRO A 72 -1.73 -0.11 -2.08
C PRO A 72 -3.10 -0.05 -2.76
N GLN A 73 -3.60 -1.18 -3.28
CA GLN A 73 -4.93 -1.26 -3.89
C GLN A 73 -6.06 -1.04 -2.87
N THR A 74 -5.94 -1.62 -1.68
CA THR A 74 -6.92 -1.41 -0.58
C THR A 74 -6.96 0.05 -0.17
N HIS A 75 -5.80 0.70 -0.08
CA HIS A 75 -5.71 2.14 0.19
C HIS A 75 -6.43 2.97 -0.88
N SER A 76 -6.17 2.68 -2.18
CA SER A 76 -6.85 3.33 -3.30
C SER A 76 -8.37 3.15 -3.25
N HIS A 77 -8.85 1.92 -3.05
CA HIS A 77 -10.28 1.65 -2.91
C HIS A 77 -10.91 2.44 -1.75
N ARG A 78 -10.20 2.56 -0.62
CA ARG A 78 -10.67 3.34 0.52
C ARG A 78 -10.73 4.83 0.21
N ILE A 79 -9.74 5.39 -0.48
CA ILE A 79 -9.76 6.78 -0.98
C ILE A 79 -11.00 7.01 -1.85
N TYR A 80 -11.24 6.15 -2.84
CA TYR A 80 -12.40 6.30 -3.72
C TYR A 80 -13.72 6.23 -2.96
N ARG A 81 -13.86 5.30 -2.01
CA ARG A 81 -15.07 5.21 -1.16
C ARG A 81 -15.28 6.44 -0.29
N THR A 82 -14.21 7.08 0.18
CA THR A 82 -14.32 8.33 0.95
C THR A 82 -14.68 9.54 0.08
N ILE A 83 -14.20 9.59 -1.17
CA ILE A 83 -14.45 10.72 -2.09
C ILE A 83 -15.85 10.65 -2.71
N LYS A 84 -16.34 9.45 -3.09
CA LYS A 84 -17.63 9.26 -3.80
C LYS A 84 -18.81 10.01 -3.14
N PRO A 85 -19.07 9.88 -1.82
CA PRO A 85 -20.15 10.62 -1.17
C PRO A 85 -19.98 12.14 -1.21
N GLY A 86 -18.75 12.64 -1.11
CA GLY A 86 -18.45 14.07 -1.20
C GLY A 86 -18.71 14.67 -2.58
N LEU A 87 -18.73 13.83 -3.63
CA LEU A 87 -19.08 14.20 -4.99
C LEU A 87 -20.53 13.86 -5.36
N GLY A 88 -21.31 13.29 -4.43
CA GLY A 88 -22.68 12.84 -4.69
C GLY A 88 -22.79 11.61 -5.61
N ILE A 89 -21.69 10.86 -5.79
CA ILE A 89 -21.66 9.65 -6.62
C ILE A 89 -22.14 8.47 -5.77
N GLY A 90 -23.20 7.80 -6.22
CA GLY A 90 -23.77 6.64 -5.54
C GLY A 90 -22.80 5.46 -5.48
N GLU A 91 -22.99 4.57 -4.50
CA GLU A 91 -22.17 3.36 -4.34
C GLU A 91 -22.23 2.43 -5.57
N ASP A 92 -23.33 2.49 -6.33
CA ASP A 92 -23.63 1.67 -7.52
C ASP A 92 -23.11 2.26 -8.85
N GLU A 93 -22.76 3.54 -8.89
CA GLU A 93 -22.59 4.27 -10.17
C GLU A 93 -21.20 4.12 -10.81
N VAL A 94 -20.31 3.31 -10.21
CA VAL A 94 -18.99 3.04 -10.79
C VAL A 94 -18.54 1.62 -10.45
N SER A 95 -19.10 0.67 -11.20
CA SER A 95 -18.44 -0.58 -11.58
C SER A 95 -18.01 -0.47 -13.05
N ALA A 96 -17.28 0.59 -13.40
CA ALA A 96 -16.53 0.62 -14.65
C ALA A 96 -15.17 -0.01 -14.33
N GLU A 97 -15.03 -1.29 -14.71
CA GLU A 97 -13.81 -2.09 -14.85
C GLU A 97 -12.68 -1.82 -13.85
N GLU A 98 -12.40 -2.84 -13.03
CA GLU A 98 -11.03 -3.08 -12.58
C GLU A 98 -10.10 -2.96 -13.80
N PRO A 99 -9.10 -2.06 -13.81
CA PRO A 99 -7.94 -2.33 -14.64
C PRO A 99 -7.29 -3.54 -13.99
N SER A 100 -7.62 -4.72 -14.50
CA SER A 100 -6.80 -5.91 -14.37
C SER A 100 -5.36 -5.45 -14.53
N ALA A 101 -4.57 -5.63 -13.47
CA ALA A 101 -3.16 -5.30 -13.45
C ALA A 101 -2.39 -6.29 -14.34
N ALA A 102 -2.67 -6.28 -15.64
CA ALA A 102 -1.75 -6.71 -16.66
C ALA A 102 -0.96 -5.46 -17.07
N VAL A 103 0.08 -5.14 -16.30
CA VAL A 103 1.26 -4.50 -16.89
C VAL A 103 1.73 -5.47 -17.98
N PRO A 104 1.65 -5.14 -19.29
CA PRO A 104 2.44 -5.89 -20.25
C PRO A 104 3.89 -5.55 -19.91
N ALA A 105 4.60 -6.52 -19.35
CA ALA A 105 6.04 -6.52 -19.32
C ALA A 105 6.54 -6.66 -20.76
N GLU A 106 6.37 -5.61 -21.57
CA GLU A 106 7.06 -5.47 -22.84
C GLU A 106 8.44 -4.89 -22.52
N ILE A 107 9.28 -5.75 -21.95
CA ILE A 107 10.72 -5.58 -22.08
C ILE A 107 11.02 -5.98 -23.53
N PRO A 108 11.41 -5.06 -24.41
CA PRO A 108 11.80 -5.42 -25.76
C PRO A 108 12.97 -6.42 -25.68
N PRO A 109 12.97 -7.49 -26.48
CA PRO A 109 14.07 -8.45 -26.45
C PRO A 109 15.35 -7.72 -26.85
N LEU A 110 16.36 -7.80 -25.97
CA LEU A 110 17.72 -7.40 -26.32
C LEU A 110 18.24 -8.41 -27.36
N GLU A 111 18.12 -8.07 -28.64
CA GLU A 111 18.96 -8.67 -29.67
C GLU A 111 20.39 -8.15 -29.47
N GLY A 112 21.33 -9.05 -29.20
CA GLY A 112 22.72 -8.70 -28.96
C GLY A 112 23.58 -9.90 -28.58
N ASP A 113 23.91 -10.70 -29.60
CA ASP A 113 25.08 -11.56 -29.76
C ASP A 113 25.25 -12.82 -28.90
N GLU A 114 24.95 -13.93 -29.59
CA GLU A 114 25.49 -15.27 -29.40
C GLU A 114 27.01 -15.28 -29.61
N ASP A 115 27.86 -15.22 -28.57
CA ASP A 115 29.20 -15.83 -28.62
C ASP A 115 29.85 -15.95 -27.22
N ALA A 116 29.59 -17.05 -26.51
CA ALA A 116 30.45 -17.46 -25.38
C ALA A 116 30.40 -18.96 -25.06
N SER A 117 29.95 -19.81 -25.98
CA SER A 117 29.89 -21.27 -25.76
C SER A 117 30.23 -22.05 -27.03
N ARG A 118 31.49 -21.93 -27.47
CA ARG A 118 32.13 -22.91 -28.35
C ARG A 118 33.25 -23.65 -27.61
N MET A 119 32.84 -24.78 -27.04
CA MET A 119 33.51 -26.08 -27.03
C MET A 119 35.00 -26.18 -26.65
N GLU A 120 35.22 -26.90 -25.54
CA GLU A 120 36.20 -27.98 -25.29
C GLU A 120 37.23 -28.34 -26.40
N GLU A 121 38.44 -28.62 -25.92
CA GLU A 121 39.42 -29.62 -26.41
C GLU A 121 40.75 -29.12 -27.04
N GLY A 122 41.87 -29.44 -26.37
CA GLY A 122 43.11 -29.89 -27.01
C GLY A 122 44.27 -28.89 -27.22
N ALA A 123 45.23 -28.87 -26.29
CA ALA A 123 46.69 -28.92 -26.53
C ALA A 123 47.48 -28.92 -25.21
#